data_AF-A0A6J4P6A2-F1
#
_entry.id   AF-A0A6J4P6A2-F1
#
_cell.length_a   1.000
_cell.length_b   1.000
_cell.length_c   1.000
_cell.angle_alpha   90.00
_cell.angle_beta   90.00
_cell.angle_gamma   90.00
#
_symmetry.space_group_name_H-M   'P 1'
#
loop_
_entity.id
_entity.type
_entity.pdbx_description
1 polymer ?
#
loop_
_entity_poly.entity_id
_entity_poly.type
_entity_poly.pdbx_seq_one_letter_code
_entity_poly.pdbx_strand_id
1 'polypeptide(L)'
;MCVVLVAGEDRFAASIRAFAHAFAANDRMDLVVEGRRYAELPMPYRHGEKIDSVAAGSVEGLVDASPRVGREVSVAKDLLPSARPGTKLGEVVVTVGGKRVG
;
A
#
# COMPACT_ATOMS: atom_id res chain seq x y z
N MET A 1 -1.78 -19.03 -0.71
CA MET A 1 -1.18 -20.38 -0.72
C MET A 1 -1.08 -20.84 0.73
N CYS A 2 -1.65 -21.99 1.09
CA CYS A 2 -1.54 -22.57 2.43
C CYS A 2 -0.62 -23.79 2.34
N VAL A 3 0.37 -23.89 3.22
CA VAL A 3 1.29 -25.03 3.31
C VAL A 3 1.16 -25.64 4.69
N VAL A 4 0.80 -26.93 4.75
CA VAL A 4 0.66 -27.70 6.00
C VAL A 4 1.73 -28.80 5.99
N LEU A 5 2.68 -28.76 6.93
CA LEU A 5 3.75 -29.75 7.07
C LEU A 5 3.47 -30.64 8.28
N VAL A 6 3.38 -31.96 8.03
CA VAL A 6 3.10 -33.05 8.98
C VAL A 6 1.99 -32.72 9.97
N ALA A 7 0.74 -32.87 9.51
CA ALA A 7 -0.41 -32.85 10.40
C ALA A 7 -0.58 -34.23 11.04
N GLY A 8 -0.66 -34.29 12.37
CA GLY A 8 -1.22 -35.46 13.09
C GLY A 8 -2.73 -35.63 12.85
N GLU A 9 -3.37 -34.64 12.21
CA GLU A 9 -4.75 -34.65 11.68
C GLU A 9 -4.75 -34.81 10.14
N ASP A 10 -5.93 -35.07 9.56
CA ASP A 10 -6.13 -35.01 8.11
C ASP A 10 -5.73 -33.63 7.55
N ARG A 11 -4.70 -33.65 6.70
CA ARG A 11 -4.14 -32.48 6.01
C ARG A 11 -5.19 -31.65 5.26
N PHE A 12 -6.25 -32.27 4.75
CA PHE A 12 -7.32 -31.57 4.05
C PHE A 12 -8.21 -30.80 5.03
N ALA A 13 -8.61 -31.42 6.13
CA ALA A 13 -9.38 -30.76 7.18
C ALA A 13 -8.61 -29.57 7.79
N ALA A 14 -7.31 -29.74 8.05
CA ALA A 14 -6.44 -28.68 8.53
C ALA A 14 -6.36 -27.50 7.53
N SER A 15 -6.23 -27.80 6.24
CA SER A 15 -6.19 -26.78 5.18
C SER A 15 -7.51 -26.02 5.07
N ILE A 16 -8.65 -26.71 5.12
CA ILE A 16 -9.99 -26.09 5.05
C ILE A 16 -10.18 -25.13 6.23
N ARG A 17 -9.83 -25.55 7.45
CA ARG A 17 -9.93 -24.68 8.63
C ARG A 17 -9.05 -23.44 8.51
N ALA A 18 -7.83 -23.60 8.03
CA ALA A 18 -6.91 -22.47 7.82
C ALA A 18 -7.46 -21.48 6.79
N PHE A 19 -8.00 -21.96 5.67
CA PHE A 19 -8.64 -21.11 4.66
C PHE A 19 -9.90 -20.42 5.18
N ALA A 20 -10.79 -21.16 5.84
CA ALA A 20 -12.02 -20.62 6.40
C ALA A 20 -11.72 -19.48 7.40
N HIS A 21 -10.71 -19.67 8.25
CA HIS A 21 -10.26 -18.62 9.17
C HIS A 21 -9.67 -17.42 8.43
N ALA A 22 -8.80 -17.66 7.44
CA ALA A 22 -8.16 -16.59 6.67
C ALA A 22 -9.18 -15.71 5.96
N PHE A 23 -10.19 -16.30 5.31
CA PHE A 23 -11.25 -15.56 4.62
C PHE A 23 -12.24 -14.88 5.56
N ALA A 24 -12.52 -15.46 6.74
CA ALA A 24 -13.42 -14.83 7.71
C ALA A 24 -12.79 -13.65 8.44
N ALA A 25 -11.47 -13.70 8.65
CA ALA A 25 -10.75 -12.71 9.45
C ALA A 25 -10.11 -11.60 8.61
N ASN A 26 -9.88 -11.83 7.31
CA ASN A 26 -9.12 -10.90 6.48
C ASN A 26 -9.80 -10.66 5.12
N ASP A 27 -9.71 -9.41 4.69
CA ASP A 27 -10.12 -8.94 3.38
C ASP A 27 -8.93 -8.43 2.58
N ARG A 28 -9.05 -8.49 1.25
CA ARG A 28 -8.09 -7.88 0.34
C ARG A 28 -8.53 -6.45 0.05
N MET A 29 -7.64 -5.49 0.28
CA MET A 29 -7.95 -4.07 0.06
C MET A 29 -6.86 -3.36 -0.73
N ASP A 30 -7.28 -2.45 -1.60
CA ASP A 30 -6.39 -1.53 -2.30
C ASP A 30 -5.88 -0.46 -1.33
N LEU A 31 -4.65 -0.66 -0.87
CA LEU A 31 -3.98 0.25 0.05
C LEU A 31 -3.53 1.52 -0.68
N VAL A 32 -2.99 1.35 -1.89
CA VAL A 32 -2.61 2.41 -2.82
C VAL A 32 -3.22 2.09 -4.18
N VAL A 33 -3.79 3.10 -4.84
CA VAL A 33 -4.39 3.00 -6.17
C VAL A 33 -3.55 3.81 -7.14
N GLU A 34 -3.07 3.17 -8.20
CA GLU A 34 -2.35 3.84 -9.28
C GLU A 34 -3.12 5.04 -9.84
N GLY A 35 -2.42 6.13 -10.13
CA GLY A 35 -3.00 7.34 -10.70
C GLY A 35 -3.88 8.14 -9.72
N ARG A 36 -4.18 7.62 -8.53
CA ARG A 36 -4.82 8.41 -7.47
C ARG A 36 -3.85 9.46 -6.96
N ARG A 37 -4.34 10.68 -6.81
CA ARG A 37 -3.58 11.77 -6.19
C ARG A 37 -3.47 11.58 -4.68
N TYR A 38 -2.24 11.64 -4.17
CA TYR A 38 -1.94 11.52 -2.74
C TYR A 38 -1.42 12.82 -2.13
N ALA A 39 -0.75 13.67 -2.89
CA ALA A 39 -0.33 14.99 -2.46
C ALA A 39 -0.29 15.98 -3.63
N GLU A 40 -0.33 17.26 -3.32
CA GLU A 40 -0.13 18.35 -4.26
C GLU A 40 1.11 19.13 -3.79
N LEU A 41 2.08 19.34 -4.67
CA LEU A 41 3.38 19.90 -4.32
C LEU A 41 3.68 21.17 -5.11
N PRO A 42 4.21 22.22 -4.46
CA PRO A 42 4.64 23.43 -5.16
C PRO A 42 5.90 23.13 -5.98
N MET A 43 5.95 23.63 -7.21
CA MET A 43 7.14 23.50 -8.04
C MET A 43 8.19 24.56 -7.61
N PRO A 44 9.43 24.15 -7.31
CA PRO A 44 10.45 25.11 -6.93
C PRO A 44 10.80 26.02 -8.11
N TYR A 45 11.03 27.30 -7.80
CA TYR A 45 11.38 28.37 -8.75
C TYR A 45 10.28 28.73 -9.77
N ARG A 46 9.07 28.14 -9.67
CA ARG A 46 7.88 28.54 -10.43
C ARG A 46 6.73 28.85 -9.48
N HIS A 47 6.62 30.13 -9.12
CA HIS A 47 5.55 30.58 -8.24
C HIS A 47 4.17 30.33 -8.85
N GLY A 48 3.32 29.60 -8.12
CA GLY A 48 1.94 29.31 -8.51
C GLY A 48 1.75 28.01 -9.29
N GLU A 49 2.82 27.40 -9.81
CA GLU A 49 2.73 26.06 -10.42
C GLU A 49 2.78 24.97 -9.34
N LYS A 50 1.84 24.04 -9.42
CA LYS A 50 1.75 22.88 -8.54
C LYS A 50 1.73 21.61 -9.36
N ILE A 51 2.30 20.56 -8.79
CA ILE A 51 2.39 19.24 -9.42
C ILE A 51 1.66 18.25 -8.53
N ASP A 52 0.79 17.44 -9.12
CA ASP A 52 0.14 16.34 -8.42
C ASP A 52 1.12 15.18 -8.25
N SER A 53 1.24 14.70 -7.01
CA SER A 53 1.93 13.45 -6.69
C SER A 53 0.93 12.30 -6.72
N VAL A 54 1.08 11.45 -7.73
CA VAL A 54 0.28 10.25 -7.94
C VAL A 54 1.10 8.99 -7.66
N ALA A 55 0.43 7.93 -7.22
CA ALA A 55 1.08 6.63 -7.12
C ALA A 55 1.37 6.08 -8.52
N ALA A 56 2.62 5.67 -8.74
CA ALA A 56 3.06 5.06 -10.01
C ALA A 56 2.58 3.61 -10.18
N GLY A 57 2.03 3.00 -9.13
CA GLY A 57 1.47 1.66 -9.17
C GLY A 57 0.57 1.41 -7.96
N SER A 58 -0.29 0.40 -8.08
CA SER A 58 -1.18 -0.02 -7.00
C SER A 58 -0.46 -0.91 -5.98
N VAL A 59 -0.85 -0.78 -4.71
CA VAL A 59 -0.41 -1.65 -3.63
C VAL A 59 -1.65 -2.26 -3.01
N GLU A 60 -1.74 -3.59 -3.11
CA GLU A 60 -2.81 -4.36 -2.49
C GLU A 60 -2.29 -5.03 -1.22
N GLY A 61 -3.12 -5.08 -0.19
CA GLY A 61 -2.78 -5.74 1.08
C GLY A 61 -3.91 -6.61 1.58
N LEU A 62 -3.55 -7.70 2.27
CA LEU A 62 -4.48 -8.45 3.09
C LEU A 62 -4.56 -7.77 4.45
N VAL A 63 -5.75 -7.36 4.85
CA VAL A 63 -6.01 -6.58 6.06
C VAL A 63 -7.11 -7.25 6.87
N ASP A 64 -7.15 -7.00 8.18
CA ASP A 64 -8.26 -7.49 9.00
C ASP A 64 -9.60 -6.84 8.58
N ALA A 65 -10.72 -7.33 9.10
CA ALA A 65 -12.06 -6.83 8.77
C ALA A 65 -12.31 -5.34 9.14
N SER A 66 -11.47 -4.70 9.95
CA SER A 66 -11.61 -3.28 10.33
C SER A 66 -10.26 -2.62 10.55
N PRO A 67 -9.47 -2.46 9.47
CA PRO A 67 -8.06 -2.21 9.60
C PRO A 67 -7.80 -0.73 9.82
N ARG A 68 -6.89 -0.43 10.75
CA ARG A 68 -6.36 0.93 10.92
C ARG A 68 -5.27 1.17 9.89
N VAL A 69 -5.66 1.76 8.76
CA VAL A 69 -4.75 2.10 7.66
C VAL A 69 -4.31 3.56 7.76
N GLY A 70 -3.02 3.78 8.00
CA GLY A 70 -2.37 5.09 7.91
C GLY A 70 -1.70 5.25 6.56
N ARG A 71 -1.80 6.43 5.97
CA ARG A 71 -1.10 6.80 4.72
C ARG A 71 -0.34 8.09 4.97
N GLU A 72 0.96 8.07 4.76
CA GLU A 72 1.83 9.22 4.88
C GLU A 72 2.59 9.42 3.58
N VAL A 73 2.72 10.67 3.13
CA VAL A 73 3.46 10.98 1.90
C VAL A 73 4.79 11.60 2.28
N SER A 74 5.88 10.89 1.99
CA SER A 74 7.23 11.41 2.15
C SER A 74 7.72 11.96 0.83
N VAL A 75 8.00 13.26 0.79
CA VAL A 75 8.42 13.96 -0.42
C VAL A 75 9.92 14.26 -0.35
N ALA A 76 10.61 14.13 -1.48
CA ALA A 76 12.00 14.53 -1.57
C ALA A 76 12.15 16.03 -1.28
N LYS A 77 13.09 16.39 -0.41
CA LYS A 77 13.31 17.79 0.01
C LYS A 77 13.69 18.70 -1.15
N ASP A 78 14.43 18.18 -2.12
CA ASP A 78 14.90 18.91 -3.29
C ASP A 78 14.14 18.42 -4.53
N LEU A 79 12.93 18.94 -4.73
CA LEU A 79 12.21 18.76 -5.99
C LEU A 79 13.05 19.41 -7.10
N LEU A 80 13.58 18.60 -8.01
CA LEU A 80 14.38 19.15 -9.11
C LEU A 80 13.46 19.91 -10.06
N PRO A 81 13.80 21.14 -10.48
CA PRO A 81 13.02 21.89 -11.46
C PRO A 81 12.95 21.21 -12.85
N SER A 82 13.78 20.18 -13.07
CA SER A 82 13.77 19.32 -14.25
C SER A 82 12.82 18.11 -14.15
N ALA A 83 12.01 18.01 -13.10
CA ALA A 83 11.06 16.91 -12.93
C ALA A 83 10.08 16.83 -14.12
N ARG A 84 9.98 15.63 -14.70
CA ARG A 84 9.08 15.29 -15.81
C ARG A 84 7.92 14.42 -15.30
N PRO A 85 6.81 14.31 -16.04
CA PRO A 85 5.80 13.28 -15.77
C PRO A 85 6.46 11.89 -15.58
N GLY A 86 6.07 11.18 -14.53
CA GLY A 86 6.67 9.89 -14.15
C GLY A 86 7.96 9.97 -13.32
N THR A 87 8.47 11.17 -13.02
CA THR A 87 9.61 11.31 -12.11
C THR A 87 9.19 10.96 -10.68
N LYS A 88 9.97 10.13 -10.00
CA LYS A 88 9.73 9.82 -8.58
C LYS A 88 9.95 11.06 -7.73
N LEU A 89 8.88 11.64 -7.20
CA LEU A 89 8.92 12.83 -6.33
C LEU A 89 9.01 12.48 -4.83
N GLY A 90 8.73 11.23 -4.50
CA GLY A 90 8.61 10.78 -3.12
C GLY A 90 8.11 9.34 -3.03
N GLU A 91 7.65 8.98 -1.84
CA GLU A 91 7.07 7.68 -1.52
C GLU A 91 5.77 7.87 -0.73
N VAL A 92 4.77 7.06 -1.07
CA VAL A 92 3.57 6.91 -0.24
C VAL A 92 3.86 5.76 0.71
N VAL A 93 4.03 6.08 2.00
CA VAL A 93 4.23 5.10 3.05
C VAL A 93 2.87 4.68 3.59
N VAL A 94 2.56 3.39 3.49
CA VAL A 94 1.34 2.81 4.04
C VAL A 94 1.67 2.02 5.29
N THR A 95 0.92 2.30 6.35
CA THR A 95 0.95 1.53 7.58
C THR A 95 -0.39 0.85 7.83
N VAL A 96 -0.37 -0.42 8.22
CA VAL A 96 -1.55 -1.17 8.65
C VAL A 96 -1.28 -1.70 10.05
N GLY A 97 -2.14 -1.35 11.01
CA GLY A 97 -1.95 -1.76 12.41
C GLY A 97 -0.61 -1.29 13.01
N GLY A 98 -0.09 -0.15 12.54
CA GLY A 98 1.20 0.41 12.97
C GLY A 98 2.45 -0.19 12.32
N LYS A 99 2.31 -1.14 11.37
CA LYS A 99 3.43 -1.70 10.61
C LYS A 99 3.44 -1.18 9.18
N ARG A 100 4.62 -0.80 8.68
CA ARG A 100 4.82 -0.40 7.28
C ARG A 100 4.63 -1.62 6.36
N VAL A 101 3.79 -1.46 5.34
CA VAL A 101 3.49 -2.50 4.34
C VAL A 101 3.81 -2.05 2.91
N GLY A 102 4.04 -0.75 2.71
CA GLY A 102 4.51 -0.10 1.47
C GLY A 102 5.17 1.23 1.81
#